data_AF-X0U3J6-F1
#
_entry.id   AF-X0U3J6-F1
#
_cell.length_a   1.000
_cell.length_b   1.000
_cell.length_c   1.000
_cell.angle_alpha   90.00
_cell.angle_beta   90.00
_cell.angle_gamma   90.00
#
_symmetry.space_group_name_H-M   'P 1'
#
loop_
_entity.id
_entity.type
_entity.pdbx_description
1 polymer ?
#
loop_
_entity_poly.entity_id
_entity_poly.type
_entity_poly.pdbx_seq_one_letter_code
_entity_poly.pdbx_strand_id
1 'polypeptide(L)'
;EDLDLWRRLAKYSVNVGIINEPMYIYRKRENSLTTEKSAQKLIGQFNLAKKYKSDIMSKKYLREHYAEILWDLARQAFYIKANFSFIFKCLIQSQVYSPSLFRMLKSFRSVNKAIFKKCYQK
;
A
#
# COMPACT_ATOMS: atom_id res chain seq x y z
N GLU A 1 12.91 3.03 -3.26
CA GLU A 1 14.26 2.60 -2.83
C GLU A 1 14.17 1.75 -1.57
N ASP A 2 13.54 2.25 -0.50
CA ASP A 2 13.35 1.50 0.75
C ASP A 2 12.73 0.11 0.55
N LEU A 3 11.71 0.00 -0.30
CA LEU A 3 11.03 -1.27 -0.57
C LEU A 3 11.97 -2.31 -1.23
N ASP A 4 12.97 -1.87 -2.01
CA ASP A 4 13.99 -2.76 -2.58
C ASP A 4 15.03 -3.18 -1.52
N LEU A 5 15.36 -2.28 -0.58
CA LEU A 5 16.24 -2.57 0.55
C LEU A 5 15.60 -3.62 1.48
N TRP A 6 14.35 -3.40 1.90
CA TRP A 6 13.59 -4.34 2.74
C TRP A 6 13.46 -5.71 2.08
N ARG A 7 13.27 -5.75 0.76
CA ARG A 7 13.27 -7.00 -0.01
C ARG A 7 14.60 -7.74 0.09
N ARG A 8 15.73 -7.05 -0.10
CA ARG A 8 17.06 -7.67 -0.02
C ARG A 8 17.28 -8.23 1.39
N LEU A 9 16.96 -7.46 2.43
CA LEU A 9 17.06 -7.91 3.83
C LEU A 9 16.19 -9.16 4.09
N ALA A 10 14.95 -9.18 3.61
CA ALA A 10 14.06 -10.33 3.74
C ALA A 10 14.55 -11.57 2.98
N LYS A 11 15.19 -11.38 1.81
CA LYS A 11 15.79 -12.49 1.03
C LYS A 11 16.93 -13.17 1.79
N TYR A 12 17.74 -12.41 2.52
CA TYR A 12 18.85 -12.93 3.33
C TYR A 12 18.42 -13.38 4.74
N SER A 13 17.11 -13.48 5.01
CA SER A 13 16.56 -13.88 6.32
C SER A 13 17.08 -13.01 7.48
N VAL A 14 17.36 -11.74 7.20
CA VAL A 14 17.76 -10.79 8.24
C VAL A 14 16.52 -10.47 9.07
N ASN A 15 16.58 -10.80 10.37
CA ASN A 15 15.54 -10.44 11.32
C ASN A 15 15.67 -8.96 11.67
N VAL A 16 14.72 -8.15 11.21
CA VAL A 16 14.68 -6.73 11.52
C VAL A 16 13.53 -6.47 12.48
N GLY A 17 13.85 -5.89 13.65
CA GLY A 17 12.87 -5.48 14.64
C GLY A 17 12.40 -4.04 14.40
N ILE A 18 11.18 -3.74 14.83
CA ILE A 18 10.67 -2.36 14.89
C ILE A 18 10.94 -1.84 16.29
N ILE A 19 11.69 -0.74 16.38
CA ILE A 19 11.84 0.03 17.63
C ILE A 19 10.63 0.97 17.70
N ASN A 20 9.80 0.83 18.72
CA ASN A 20 8.59 1.63 18.89
C ASN A 20 8.85 3.04 19.45
N GLU A 21 10.11 3.42 19.59
CA GLU A 21 10.54 4.72 20.08
C GLU A 21 10.90 5.64 18.90
N PRO A 22 10.49 6.92 18.93
CA PRO A 22 10.82 7.88 17.88
C PRO A 22 12.31 8.23 17.92
N MET A 23 13.14 7.45 17.23
CA MET A 23 14.59 7.66 17.15
C MET A 23 14.98 8.85 16.27
N TYR A 24 14.12 9.22 15.31
CA TYR A 24 14.38 10.29 14.36
C TYR A 24 13.12 11.12 14.07
N ILE A 25 13.26 12.45 14.14
CA ILE A 25 12.22 13.38 13.68
C ILE A 25 12.48 13.68 12.21
N TYR A 26 11.68 13.10 11.32
CA TYR A 26 11.71 13.45 9.90
C TYR A 26 11.15 14.86 9.70
N ARG A 27 12.02 15.81 9.32
CA ARG A 27 11.58 17.15 8.91
C ARG A 27 10.94 17.09 7.53
N LYS A 28 9.63 17.26 7.49
CA LYS A 28 8.82 17.28 6.28
C LYS A 28 8.86 18.68 5.67
N ARG A 29 9.38 18.82 4.45
CA ARG A 29 9.37 20.08 3.69
C ARG A 29 8.08 20.18 2.87
N GLU A 30 7.49 21.38 2.77
CA GLU A 30 6.21 21.63 2.09
C GLU A 30 6.22 21.22 0.60
N ASN A 31 7.38 21.28 -0.05
CA ASN A 31 7.56 20.88 -1.46
C ASN A 31 8.23 19.50 -1.61
N SER A 32 8.10 18.61 -0.64
CA SER A 32 8.69 17.28 -0.79
C SER A 32 7.94 16.49 -1.87
N LEU A 33 8.68 15.95 -2.84
CA LEU A 33 8.16 14.99 -3.83
C LEU A 33 7.54 13.75 -3.18
N THR A 34 7.91 13.44 -1.93
CA THR A 34 7.34 12.32 -1.18
C THR A 34 5.92 12.57 -0.68
N THR A 35 5.47 13.82 -0.61
CA THR A 35 4.11 14.17 -0.17
C THR A 35 3.04 14.13 -1.25
N GLU A 36 3.44 14.28 -2.52
CA GLU A 36 2.49 14.35 -3.59
C GLU A 36 1.86 12.96 -3.81
N LYS A 37 0.54 12.88 -3.60
CA LYS A 37 -0.26 11.69 -3.89
C LYS A 37 -0.76 11.78 -5.33
N SER A 38 0.16 11.71 -6.29
CA SER A 38 -0.19 11.74 -7.71
C SER A 38 -0.53 10.33 -8.23
N ALA A 39 -1.40 10.26 -9.24
CA ALA A 39 -1.75 9.00 -9.89
C ALA A 39 -0.51 8.31 -10.49
N GLN A 40 0.43 9.08 -11.04
CA GLN A 40 1.69 8.56 -11.60
C GLN A 40 2.54 7.83 -10.57
N LYS A 41 2.61 8.35 -9.34
CA LYS A 41 3.35 7.70 -8.25
C LYS A 41 2.75 6.35 -7.86
N LEU A 42 1.42 6.25 -7.81
CA LEU A 42 0.74 4.99 -7.53
C LEU A 42 0.99 3.95 -8.64
N ILE A 43 1.02 4.40 -9.90
CA ILE A 43 1.39 3.54 -11.04
C ILE A 43 2.85 3.08 -10.93
N GLY A 44 3.77 3.97 -10.54
CA GLY A 44 5.16 3.62 -10.29
C GLY A 44 5.33 2.57 -9.19
N GLN A 45 4.63 2.74 -8.07
CA GLN A 45 4.60 1.76 -6.98
C GLN A 45 4.01 0.42 -7.42
N PHE A 46 2.94 0.43 -8.21
CA PHE A 46 2.36 -0.78 -8.80
C PHE A 46 3.35 -1.50 -9.72
N ASN A 47 4.06 -0.78 -10.59
CA ASN A 47 5.04 -1.36 -11.49
C ASN A 47 6.24 -1.95 -10.74
N LEU A 48 6.71 -1.28 -9.68
CA LEU A 48 7.73 -1.82 -8.79
C LEU A 48 7.24 -3.11 -8.13
N ALA A 49 6.04 -3.10 -7.55
CA ALA A 49 5.45 -4.29 -6.94
C ALA A 49 5.37 -5.45 -7.95
N LYS A 50 4.92 -5.17 -9.19
CA LYS A 50 4.87 -6.16 -10.28
C LYS A 50 6.25 -6.70 -10.66
N LYS A 51 7.28 -5.85 -10.69
CA LYS A 51 8.68 -6.27 -10.99
C LYS A 51 9.16 -7.34 -10.01
N TYR A 52 8.75 -7.25 -8.75
CA TYR A 52 9.17 -8.18 -7.69
C TYR A 52 8.19 -9.34 -7.46
N LYS A 53 7.19 -9.48 -8.34
CA LYS A 53 6.16 -10.51 -8.20
C LYS A 53 6.76 -11.92 -8.09
N SER A 54 7.78 -12.26 -8.89
CA SER A 54 8.40 -13.59 -8.88
C SER A 54 8.96 -13.96 -7.50
N ASP A 55 9.69 -13.04 -6.87
CA ASP A 55 10.31 -13.26 -5.56
C ASP A 55 9.24 -13.39 -4.47
N ILE A 56 8.18 -12.59 -4.56
CA ILE A 56 7.08 -12.51 -3.61
C ILE A 56 6.21 -13.78 -3.63
N MET A 57 6.04 -14.41 -4.79
CA MET A 57 5.22 -15.62 -4.91
C MET A 57 5.82 -16.84 -4.22
N SER A 58 7.11 -16.81 -3.88
CA SER A 58 7.83 -17.94 -3.27
C SER A 58 7.33 -18.31 -1.87
N LYS A 59 6.81 -17.35 -1.10
CA LYS A 59 6.40 -17.56 0.30
C LYS A 59 4.99 -17.05 0.56
N LYS A 60 4.19 -17.81 1.33
CA LYS A 60 2.78 -17.46 1.63
C LYS A 60 2.63 -16.07 2.26
N TYR A 61 3.43 -15.75 3.28
CA TYR A 61 3.35 -14.45 3.96
C TYR A 61 3.71 -13.27 3.04
N LEU A 62 4.64 -13.45 2.10
CA LEU A 62 4.98 -12.42 1.12
C LEU A 62 3.81 -12.17 0.15
N ARG A 63 3.11 -13.23 -0.26
CA ARG A 63 1.90 -13.11 -1.09
C ARG A 63 0.79 -12.33 -0.39
N GLU A 64 0.58 -12.58 0.91
CA GLU A 64 -0.38 -11.84 1.73
C GLU A 64 0.02 -10.36 1.84
N HIS A 65 1.27 -10.07 2.16
CA HIS A 65 1.78 -8.69 2.23
C HIS A 65 1.67 -7.96 0.88
N TYR A 66 1.96 -8.64 -0.22
CA TYR A 66 1.80 -8.09 -1.56
C TYR A 66 0.34 -7.78 -1.90
N ALA A 67 -0.58 -8.65 -1.51
CA ALA A 67 -1.99 -8.40 -1.68
C ALA A 67 -2.45 -7.17 -0.86
N GLU A 68 -1.90 -6.95 0.33
CA GLU A 68 -2.13 -5.71 1.10
C GLU A 68 -1.60 -4.48 0.38
N ILE A 69 -0.38 -4.52 -0.17
CA ILE A 69 0.19 -3.41 -0.96
C ILE A 69 -0.74 -3.05 -2.12
N LEU A 70 -1.20 -4.03 -2.89
CA LEU A 70 -2.13 -3.81 -4.01
C LEU A 70 -3.45 -3.19 -3.54
N TRP A 71 -3.98 -3.67 -2.42
CA TRP A 71 -5.21 -3.15 -1.84
C TRP A 71 -5.08 -1.70 -1.37
N ASP A 72 -3.96 -1.36 -0.73
CA ASP A 72 -3.69 0.00 -0.29
C ASP A 72 -3.43 0.96 -1.46
N LEU A 73 -2.80 0.50 -2.54
CA LEU A 73 -2.69 1.26 -3.78
C LEU A 73 -4.07 1.58 -4.38
N ALA A 74 -4.97 0.59 -4.43
CA ALA A 74 -6.34 0.80 -4.88
C ALA A 74 -7.08 1.82 -4.01
N ARG A 75 -6.95 1.70 -2.68
CA ARG A 75 -7.57 2.62 -1.72
C ARG A 75 -7.05 4.04 -1.89
N GLN A 76 -5.74 4.22 -2.04
CA GLN A 76 -5.13 5.53 -2.28
C GLN A 76 -5.59 6.12 -3.61
N ALA A 77 -5.62 5.31 -4.67
CA ALA A 77 -6.11 5.70 -6.00
C ALA A 77 -7.57 6.16 -5.96
N PHE A 78 -8.42 5.50 -5.18
CA PHE A 78 -9.81 5.91 -4.96
C PHE A 78 -9.92 7.30 -4.30
N TYR A 79 -9.14 7.55 -3.25
CA TYR A 79 -9.19 8.84 -2.55
C TYR A 79 -8.71 10.03 -3.40
N ILE A 80 -7.76 9.80 -4.32
CA ILE A 80 -7.27 10.84 -5.24
C ILE A 80 -8.08 10.92 -6.54
N LYS A 81 -9.19 10.18 -6.65
CA LYS A 81 -10.02 10.09 -7.86
C LYS A 81 -9.23 9.71 -9.13
N ALA A 82 -8.25 8.81 -8.99
CA ALA A 82 -7.52 8.27 -10.12
C ALA A 82 -8.40 7.35 -10.98
N ASN A 83 -7.86 6.91 -12.12
CA ASN A 83 -8.58 6.07 -13.09
C ASN A 83 -9.18 4.80 -12.44
N PHE A 84 -10.50 4.64 -12.57
CA PHE A 84 -11.24 3.49 -12.04
C PHE A 84 -10.71 2.15 -12.54
N SER A 85 -10.26 2.06 -13.80
CA SER A 85 -9.67 0.83 -14.35
C SER A 85 -8.45 0.37 -13.53
N PHE A 86 -7.59 1.31 -13.11
CA PHE A 86 -6.44 1.01 -12.26
C PHE A 86 -6.86 0.55 -10.85
N ILE A 87 -7.88 1.21 -10.28
CA ILE A 87 -8.43 0.84 -8.97
C ILE A 87 -8.96 -0.60 -9.00
N PHE A 88 -9.84 -0.92 -9.95
CA PHE A 88 -10.40 -2.26 -10.10
C PHE A 88 -9.32 -3.32 -10.37
N LYS A 89 -8.34 -3.01 -11.22
CA LYS A 89 -7.21 -3.90 -11.49
C LYS A 89 -6.45 -4.28 -10.22
N CYS A 90 -6.16 -3.30 -9.36
CA CYS A 90 -5.46 -3.54 -8.10
C CYS A 90 -6.30 -4.35 -7.11
N LEU A 91 -7.61 -4.05 -7.00
CA LEU A 91 -8.54 -4.80 -6.14
C LEU A 91 -8.65 -6.27 -6.55
N ILE A 92 -8.88 -6.53 -7.85
CA ILE A 92 -8.99 -7.89 -8.38
C ILE A 92 -7.69 -8.65 -8.14
N GLN A 93 -6.54 -8.06 -8.48
CA GLN A 93 -5.26 -8.70 -8.27
C GLN A 93 -4.99 -9.02 -6.79
N SER A 94 -5.30 -8.11 -5.87
CA SER A 94 -5.19 -8.37 -4.43
C SER A 94 -6.00 -9.61 -4.01
N GLN A 95 -7.24 -9.75 -4.48
CA GLN A 95 -8.09 -10.88 -4.12
C GLN A 95 -7.61 -12.19 -4.75
N VAL A 96 -7.07 -12.16 -5.96
CA VAL A 96 -6.48 -13.33 -6.62
C VAL A 96 -5.28 -13.87 -5.83
N TYR A 97 -4.42 -13.00 -5.30
CA TYR A 97 -3.21 -13.46 -4.61
C TYR A 97 -3.44 -13.91 -3.18
N SER A 98 -4.40 -13.29 -2.50
CA SER A 98 -4.81 -13.72 -1.17
C SER A 98 -6.27 -13.29 -0.99
N PRO A 99 -7.24 -14.21 -1.12
CA PRO A 99 -8.63 -13.89 -0.92
C PRO A 99 -8.85 -13.56 0.57
N SER A 100 -9.42 -12.40 0.85
CA SER A 100 -9.70 -11.98 2.22
C SER A 100 -10.93 -11.08 2.28
N LEU A 101 -12.01 -11.64 2.82
CA LEU A 101 -13.23 -10.91 3.13
C LEU A 101 -12.97 -9.83 4.21
N PHE A 102 -12.03 -10.08 5.13
CA PHE A 102 -11.62 -9.10 6.14
C PHE A 102 -11.07 -7.80 5.52
N ARG A 103 -10.33 -7.89 4.40
CA ARG A 103 -9.82 -6.69 3.68
C ARG A 103 -10.93 -5.83 3.11
N MET A 104 -12.00 -6.45 2.59
CA MET A 104 -13.18 -5.75 2.13
C MET A 104 -13.88 -5.03 3.29
N LEU A 105 -14.17 -5.76 4.37
CA LEU A 105 -14.86 -5.22 5.55
C LEU A 105 -14.10 -4.07 6.22
N LYS A 106 -12.77 -4.19 6.36
CA LYS A 106 -11.91 -3.12 6.91
C LYS A 106 -12.01 -1.85 6.07
N SER A 107 -12.11 -1.99 4.75
CA SER A 107 -12.22 -0.86 3.83
C SER A 107 -13.57 -0.16 3.95
N PHE A 108 -14.68 -0.91 4.03
CA PHE A 108 -16.00 -0.34 4.30
C PHE A 108 -16.03 0.44 5.62
N ARG A 109 -15.46 -0.10 6.70
CA ARG A 109 -15.35 0.63 7.99
C ARG A 109 -14.54 1.92 7.86
N SER A 110 -13.45 1.90 7.10
CA SER A 110 -12.61 3.09 6.89
C SER A 110 -13.29 4.17 6.04
N VAL A 111 -14.05 3.77 5.01
CA VAL A 111 -14.83 4.66 4.15
C VAL A 111 -15.96 5.28 4.95
N ASN A 112 -16.69 4.50 5.75
CA ASN A 112 -17.73 5.05 6.64
C ASN A 112 -17.17 6.08 7.62
N LYS A 113 -15.99 5.84 8.23
CA LYS A 113 -15.33 6.83 9.09
C LYS A 113 -14.93 8.11 8.33
N ALA A 114 -14.41 7.98 7.12
CA ALA A 114 -14.00 9.13 6.30
C ALA A 114 -15.21 9.97 5.83
N ILE A 115 -16.32 9.31 5.48
CA ILE A 115 -17.60 9.96 5.14
C ILE A 115 -18.18 10.65 6.37
N PHE A 116 -18.25 9.95 7.51
CA PHE A 116 -18.74 10.53 8.77
C PHE A 116 -17.97 11.78 9.18
N LYS A 117 -16.64 11.75 9.05
CA LYS A 117 -15.77 12.89 9.40
C LYS A 117 -15.96 14.09 8.47
N LYS A 118 -16.29 13.85 7.20
CA LYS A 118 -16.66 14.92 6.23
C LYS A 118 -18.04 15.50 6.50
N CYS A 119 -19.00 14.71 6.98
CA CYS A 119 -20.35 15.18 7.29
C CYS A 119 -20.41 16.01 8.58
N TYR A 120 -19.51 15.79 9.55
CA TYR A 120 -19.44 16.53 10.81
C TYR A 120 -18.52 17.76 10.80
N GLN A 121 -17.91 18.09 9.65
CA GLN A 121 -17.10 19.32 9.46
C GLN A 121 -17.82 20.37 8.60
N LYS A 122 -19.15 20.32 8.51
CA LYS A 122 -19.96 21.39 7.94
C LYS A 122 -20.59 22.22 9.04
#